data_AF-A0A2G5X835-F1
#
_entry.id   AF-A0A2G5X835-F1
#
_cell.length_a   1.000
_cell.length_b   1.000
_cell.length_c   1.000
_cell.angle_alpha   90.00
_cell.angle_beta   90.00
_cell.angle_gamma   90.00
#
_symmetry.space_group_name_H-M   'P 1'
#
loop_
_entity.id
_entity.type
_entity.pdbx_description
1 polymer ?
#
loop_
_entity_poly.entity_id
_entity_poly.type
_entity_poly.pdbx_seq_one_letter_code
_entity_poly.pdbx_strand_id
1 'polypeptide(L)'
;MENTPRLDLKKPAGIEYVNVADLNENSDKIDAAVGELKDGSAIIPELETVDKTLAGGINENKRKLTTHEAESMPHRTADGNYKYGFKPNANEDGLIFVYEEV
;
A
#
# COMPACT_ATOMS: atom_id res chain seq x y z
N MET A 1 44.97 4.72 3.94
CA MET A 1 43.78 4.28 3.19
C MET A 1 42.53 4.89 3.78
N GLU A 2 41.83 5.72 3.01
CA GLU A 2 40.52 6.30 3.38
C GLU A 2 39.38 5.41 2.87
N ASN A 3 38.17 5.58 3.40
CA ASN A 3 37.00 4.84 2.95
C ASN A 3 36.08 5.68 2.06
N THR A 4 35.37 5.04 1.13
CA THR A 4 34.33 5.73 0.35
C THR A 4 33.15 6.12 1.24
N PRO A 5 32.48 7.26 1.00
CA PRO A 5 31.44 7.76 1.91
C PRO A 5 30.13 6.96 1.91
N ARG A 6 29.85 6.16 0.87
CA ARG A 6 28.57 5.45 0.75
C ARG A 6 28.62 4.01 1.24
N LEU A 7 29.61 3.27 0.76
CA LEU A 7 29.73 1.82 0.99
C LEU A 7 30.92 1.48 1.87
N ASP A 8 31.58 2.49 2.46
CA ASP A 8 32.73 2.30 3.35
C ASP A 8 33.83 1.39 2.73
N LEU A 9 34.00 1.48 1.41
CA LEU A 9 34.98 0.68 0.67
C LEU A 9 36.37 1.25 0.89
N LYS A 10 37.34 0.38 1.13
CA LYS A 10 38.75 0.73 1.26
C LYS A 10 39.24 1.33 -0.06
N LYS A 11 39.59 2.61 -0.04
CA LYS A 11 40.04 3.36 -1.20
C LYS A 11 41.52 3.70 -1.06
N PRO A 12 42.39 3.13 -1.92
CA PRO A 12 43.80 3.51 -1.94
C PRO A 12 43.96 4.97 -2.37
N ALA A 13 44.95 5.66 -1.78
CA ALA A 13 45.40 6.94 -2.30
C ALA A 13 46.10 6.73 -3.65
N GLY A 14 46.19 7.77 -4.49
CA GLY A 14 46.68 7.65 -5.88
C GLY A 14 48.12 7.13 -6.05
N ILE A 15 48.88 6.99 -4.96
CA ILE A 15 50.25 6.46 -4.92
C ILE A 15 50.38 5.19 -4.05
N GLU A 16 49.29 4.68 -3.49
CA GLU A 16 49.28 3.47 -2.66
C GLU A 16 49.14 2.22 -3.54
N TYR A 17 49.85 1.16 -3.16
CA TYR A 17 49.61 -0.16 -3.75
C TYR A 17 48.28 -0.72 -3.27
N VAL A 18 47.59 -1.46 -4.14
CA VAL A 18 46.32 -2.10 -3.82
C VAL A 18 46.58 -3.50 -3.25
N ASN A 19 46.02 -3.80 -2.09
CA ASN A 19 46.07 -5.14 -1.50
C ASN A 19 44.86 -5.97 -1.97
N VAL A 20 45.08 -7.21 -2.36
CA VAL A 20 44.04 -8.15 -2.78
C VAL A 20 43.04 -8.44 -1.66
N ALA A 21 43.49 -8.48 -0.40
CA ALA A 21 42.59 -8.67 0.74
C ALA A 21 41.54 -7.53 0.83
N ASP A 22 41.98 -6.29 0.62
CA ASP A 22 41.09 -5.12 0.65
C ASP A 22 40.08 -5.15 -0.51
N LEU A 23 40.50 -5.66 -1.68
CA LEU A 23 39.61 -5.85 -2.82
C LEU A 23 38.55 -6.92 -2.56
N ASN A 24 38.92 -8.03 -1.93
CA ASN A 24 37.98 -9.09 -1.57
C ASN A 24 36.94 -8.57 -0.57
N GLU A 25 37.36 -7.87 0.48
CA GLU A 25 36.43 -7.27 1.45
C GLU A 25 35.49 -6.24 0.80
N ASN A 26 36.02 -5.40 -0.12
CA ASN A 26 35.20 -4.47 -0.87
C ASN A 26 34.19 -5.20 -1.76
N SER A 27 34.60 -6.33 -2.36
CA SER A 27 33.71 -7.16 -3.18
C SER A 27 32.56 -7.73 -2.36
N ASP A 28 32.82 -8.22 -1.14
CA ASP A 28 31.78 -8.72 -0.24
C ASP A 28 30.77 -7.62 0.14
N LYS A 29 31.26 -6.41 0.45
CA LYS A 29 30.40 -5.24 0.74
C LYS A 29 29.52 -4.86 -0.46
N ILE A 30 30.09 -4.88 -1.67
CA ILE A 30 29.34 -4.57 -2.90
C ILE A 30 28.29 -5.66 -3.18
N ASP A 31 28.67 -6.94 -3.05
CA ASP A 31 27.76 -8.06 -3.30
C ASP A 31 26.56 -8.01 -2.35
N ALA A 32 26.78 -7.76 -1.06
CA ALA A 32 25.72 -7.59 -0.08
C ALA A 32 24.76 -6.44 -0.46
N ALA A 33 25.31 -5.25 -0.76
CA ALA A 33 24.50 -4.09 -1.12
C ALA A 33 23.70 -4.30 -2.42
N VAL A 34 24.28 -4.99 -3.40
CA VAL A 34 23.58 -5.34 -4.65
C VAL A 34 22.51 -6.40 -4.40
N GLY A 35 22.74 -7.35 -3.48
CA GLY A 35 21.75 -8.30 -3.02
C GLY A 35 20.51 -7.63 -2.43
N GLU A 36 20.69 -6.68 -1.50
CA GLU A 36 19.58 -5.91 -0.91
C GLU A 36 18.78 -5.13 -1.95
N LEU A 37 19.45 -4.53 -2.95
CA LEU A 37 18.79 -3.83 -4.05
C LEU A 37 17.95 -4.79 -4.91
N LYS A 38 18.47 -5.98 -5.19
CA LYS A 38 17.76 -7.01 -5.95
C LYS A 38 16.50 -7.47 -5.20
N ASP A 39 16.61 -7.68 -3.89
CA ASP A 39 15.48 -8.07 -3.05
C ASP A 39 14.42 -6.97 -2.98
N GLY A 40 14.83 -5.71 -2.78
CA GLY A 40 13.93 -4.57 -2.82
C GLY A 40 13.22 -4.42 -4.17
N SER A 41 13.97 -4.59 -5.27
CA SER A 41 13.41 -4.54 -6.63
C SER A 41 12.41 -5.65 -6.91
N ALA A 42 12.52 -6.81 -6.25
CA ALA A 42 11.55 -7.91 -6.41
C ALA A 42 10.21 -7.59 -5.74
N ILE A 43 10.21 -6.76 -4.70
CA ILE A 43 9.00 -6.38 -3.93
C ILE A 43 8.26 -5.20 -4.59
N ILE A 44 8.94 -4.35 -5.36
CA ILE A 44 8.32 -3.21 -6.06
C ILE A 44 7.13 -3.63 -6.94
N PRO A 45 7.23 -4.65 -7.83
CA PRO A 45 6.09 -5.13 -8.62
C PRO A 45 4.91 -5.61 -7.77
N GLU A 46 5.18 -6.22 -6.61
CA GLU A 46 4.11 -6.61 -5.69
C GLU A 46 3.41 -5.38 -5.09
N LEU A 47 4.18 -4.35 -4.71
CA LEU A 47 3.64 -3.11 -4.18
C LEU A 47 2.90 -2.29 -5.24
N GLU A 48 3.24 -2.40 -6.52
CA GLU A 48 2.54 -1.71 -7.62
C GLU A 48 1.16 -2.32 -7.93
N THR A 49 0.84 -3.50 -7.38
CA THR A 49 -0.51 -4.05 -7.52
C THR A 49 -1.50 -3.18 -6.77
N VAL A 50 -2.54 -2.71 -7.48
CA VAL A 50 -3.51 -1.72 -6.99
C VAL A 50 -4.00 -2.09 -5.60
N ASP A 51 -4.38 -3.35 -5.35
CA ASP A 51 -4.95 -3.82 -4.08
C ASP A 51 -3.99 -3.80 -2.87
N LYS A 52 -2.66 -3.85 -3.08
CA LYS A 52 -1.67 -3.76 -1.98
C LYS A 52 -1.23 -2.32 -1.67
N THR A 53 -1.62 -1.35 -2.50
CA THR A 53 -1.34 0.06 -2.24
C THR A 53 -2.43 0.71 -1.39
N LEU A 54 -2.09 1.84 -0.75
CA LEU A 54 -3.07 2.71 -0.11
C LEU A 54 -4.19 3.13 -1.08
N ALA A 55 -3.86 3.33 -2.36
CA ALA A 55 -4.84 3.66 -3.40
C ALA A 55 -5.84 2.50 -3.65
N GLY A 56 -5.40 1.24 -3.60
CA GLY A 56 -6.29 0.08 -3.63
C GLY A 56 -7.22 0.01 -2.45
N GLY A 57 -6.67 0.15 -1.24
CA GLY A 57 -7.48 0.18 -0.02
C GLY A 57 -8.53 1.29 -0.04
N ILE A 58 -8.18 2.48 -0.54
CA ILE A 58 -9.13 3.59 -0.72
C ILE A 58 -10.22 3.23 -1.74
N ASN A 59 -9.85 2.65 -2.89
CA ASN A 59 -10.81 2.28 -3.92
C ASN A 59 -11.74 1.14 -3.47
N GLU A 60 -11.23 0.17 -2.73
CA GLU A 60 -12.03 -0.92 -2.15
C GLU A 60 -13.04 -0.38 -1.13
N ASN A 61 -12.58 0.48 -0.21
CA ASN A 61 -13.45 1.12 0.77
C ASN A 61 -14.49 2.02 0.11
N LYS A 62 -14.10 2.78 -0.93
CA LYS A 62 -15.04 3.59 -1.73
C LYS A 62 -16.10 2.71 -2.39
N ARG A 63 -15.72 1.58 -2.99
CA ARG A 63 -16.68 0.63 -3.58
C ARG A 63 -17.63 0.06 -2.54
N LYS A 64 -17.12 -0.38 -1.38
CA LYS A 64 -17.94 -0.88 -0.27
C LYS A 64 -18.95 0.16 0.21
N LEU A 65 -18.51 1.41 0.35
CA LEU A 65 -19.37 2.51 0.75
C LEU A 65 -20.45 2.79 -0.31
N THR A 66 -20.09 2.89 -1.59
CA THR A 66 -21.05 3.11 -2.67
C THR A 66 -22.05 1.96 -2.81
N THR A 67 -21.65 0.71 -2.63
CA THR A 67 -22.58 -0.43 -2.61
C THR A 67 -23.52 -0.34 -1.41
N HIS A 68 -23.02 0.02 -0.23
CA HIS A 68 -23.85 0.22 0.96
C HIS A 68 -24.85 1.38 0.80
N GLU A 69 -24.47 2.48 0.13
CA GLU A 69 -25.38 3.59 -0.19
C GLU A 69 -26.46 3.18 -1.20
N ALA A 70 -26.10 2.38 -2.21
CA ALA A 70 -27.03 1.86 -3.21
C ALA A 70 -28.06 0.88 -2.62
N GLU A 71 -27.70 0.14 -1.58
CA GLU A 71 -28.58 -0.78 -0.83
C GLU A 71 -29.41 -0.07 0.26
N SER A 72 -29.87 1.18 0.03
CA SER A 72 -30.65 2.01 0.98
C SER A 72 -32.00 1.43 1.49
N MET A 73 -32.25 0.11 1.43
CA MET A 73 -33.34 -0.53 2.18
C MET A 73 -32.95 -1.93 2.71
N PRO A 74 -32.43 -2.06 3.95
CA PRO A 74 -32.02 -3.37 4.45
C PRO A 74 -32.82 -3.91 5.64
N HIS A 75 -33.76 -3.16 6.24
CA HIS A 75 -34.45 -3.65 7.44
C HIS A 75 -35.91 -4.01 7.17
N ARG A 76 -36.26 -5.26 7.47
CA ARG A 76 -37.63 -5.76 7.49
C ARG A 76 -38.04 -6.03 8.92
N THR A 77 -39.33 -5.84 9.22
CA THR A 77 -39.89 -6.32 10.49
C THR A 77 -39.80 -7.85 10.53
N ALA A 78 -39.81 -8.43 11.74
CA ALA A 78 -39.75 -9.89 11.93
C ALA A 78 -40.87 -10.63 11.17
N ASP A 79 -42.02 -9.97 11.01
CA ASP A 79 -43.19 -10.49 10.30
C ASP A 79 -43.10 -10.31 8.77
N GLY A 80 -42.07 -9.61 8.28
CA GLY A 80 -41.81 -9.39 6.85
C GLY A 80 -42.74 -8.39 6.14
N ASN A 81 -43.79 -7.92 6.82
CA ASN A 81 -44.84 -7.06 6.26
C ASN A 81 -44.39 -5.62 6.00
N TYR A 82 -43.29 -5.18 6.60
CA TYR A 82 -42.82 -3.80 6.48
C TYR A 82 -41.34 -3.74 6.18
N LYS A 83 -40.95 -2.77 5.35
CA LYS A 83 -39.57 -2.35 5.12
C LYS A 83 -39.38 -0.96 5.71
N TYR A 84 -38.24 -0.76 6.38
CA TYR A 84 -37.89 0.53 6.95
C TYR A 84 -36.40 0.81 6.79
N GLY A 85 -36.06 2.10 6.80
CA GLY A 85 -34.69 2.53 6.60
C GLY A 85 -34.58 4.04 6.42
N PHE A 86 -33.47 4.46 5.84
CA PHE A 86 -33.18 5.85 5.53
C PHE A 86 -32.93 5.99 4.04
N LYS A 87 -33.46 7.04 3.41
CA LYS A 87 -33.14 7.40 2.02
C LYS A 87 -32.69 8.85 1.92
N PRO A 88 -31.98 9.24 0.86
CA PRO A 88 -31.63 10.64 0.61
C PRO A 88 -32.88 11.52 0.55
N ASN A 89 -32.84 12.67 1.21
CA ASN A 89 -33.89 13.68 1.10
C ASN A 89 -33.77 14.38 -0.27
N ALA A 90 -34.88 14.45 -1.02
CA ALA A 90 -34.90 15.08 -2.33
C ALA A 90 -34.84 16.61 -2.27
N ASN A 91 -35.14 17.20 -1.11
CA ASN A 91 -35.33 18.65 -0.96
C ASN A 91 -34.24 19.33 -0.13
N GLU A 92 -33.45 18.57 0.65
CA GLU A 92 -32.42 19.10 1.55
C GLU A 92 -31.25 18.12 1.65
N ASP A 93 -30.07 18.61 2.01
CA ASP A 93 -28.93 17.73 2.32
C ASP A 93 -29.21 16.96 3.62
N GLY A 94 -29.38 15.64 3.49
CA GLY A 94 -29.61 14.76 4.64
C GLY A 94 -30.34 13.46 4.29
N LEU A 95 -30.56 12.63 5.31
CA LEU A 95 -31.31 11.39 5.21
C LEU A 95 -32.68 11.55 5.87
N ILE A 96 -33.72 11.03 5.23
CA ILE A 96 -35.08 10.91 5.80
C ILE A 96 -35.37 9.45 6.15
N PHE A 97 -36.00 9.24 7.30
CA PHE A 97 -36.52 7.93 7.69
C PHE A 97 -37.75 7.58 6.84
N VAL A 98 -37.84 6.34 6.40
CA VAL A 98 -38.91 5.82 5.55
C VAL A 98 -39.43 4.50 6.09
N TYR A 99 -40.74 4.32 5.97
CA TYR A 99 -41.47 3.11 6.37
C TYR A 99 -42.51 2.78 5.29
N GLU A 100 -42.45 1.58 4.74
CA GLU A 100 -43.30 1.11 3.64
C GLU A 100 -43.85 -0.29 3.94
N GLU A 101 -45.13 -0.51 3.63
CA GLU A 101 -45.76 -1.84 3.64
C GLU A 101 -45.33 -2.62 2.39
N VAL A 102 -45.05 -3.92 2.55
CA VAL A 102 -44.47 -4.81 1.52
C VAL A 102 -45.53 -5.57 0.75
#